data_AF-A0A2T3M882-F1
#
_entry.id   AF-A0A2T3M882-F1
#
_cell.length_a   1.000
_cell.length_b   1.000
_cell.length_c   1.000
_cell.angle_alpha   90.00
_cell.angle_beta   90.00
_cell.angle_gamma   90.00
#
_symmetry.space_group_name_H-M   'P 1'
#
loop_
_entity.id
_entity.type
_entity.pdbx_description
1 polymer ?
#
loop_
_entity_poly.entity_id
_entity_poly.type
_entity_poly.pdbx_seq_one_letter_code
_entity_poly.pdbx_strand_id
1 'polypeptide(L)'
;MKSNNQTIITAVAIAIIGALIFSFIHIPSSISFALGAVLTGLALNFMQTDKTPSMTETETSQSSKTLYVGNLPYRANETDVKNLFAEHGDVFAVRLMKDKRTGKRRGFGFVVMSSADADGAIEQLNNKEYGQRTLKVREANEPKNTDTVETE
;
A
#
# COMPACT_ATOMS: atom_id res chain seq x y z
N MET A 1 -4.37 -18.36 40.58
CA MET A 1 -4.90 -18.97 39.34
C MET A 1 -6.18 -19.72 39.70
N LYS A 2 -7.36 -19.12 39.41
CA LYS A 2 -8.69 -19.63 39.79
C LYS A 2 -9.38 -20.05 38.48
N SER A 3 -9.84 -21.30 38.40
CA SER A 3 -10.14 -21.98 37.13
C SER A 3 -11.33 -21.40 36.35
N ASN A 4 -11.09 -21.32 35.04
CA ASN A 4 -11.92 -20.94 33.89
C ASN A 4 -13.21 -21.76 33.68
N ASN A 5 -13.65 -22.56 34.65
CA ASN A 5 -14.76 -23.50 34.41
C ASN A 5 -16.08 -22.74 34.25
N GLN A 6 -16.27 -21.63 34.97
CA GLN A 6 -17.48 -20.82 34.88
C GLN A 6 -17.61 -20.12 33.52
N THR A 7 -16.51 -19.62 32.93
CA THR A 7 -16.50 -19.00 31.59
C THR A 7 -16.73 -20.01 30.48
N ILE A 8 -16.21 -21.24 30.63
CA ILE A 8 -16.47 -22.32 29.67
C ILE A 8 -17.94 -22.76 29.76
N ILE A 9 -18.48 -22.91 30.97
CA ILE A 9 -19.89 -23.28 31.17
C ILE A 9 -20.84 -22.20 30.62
N THR A 10 -20.55 -20.92 30.84
CA THR A 10 -21.40 -19.83 30.30
C THR A 10 -21.32 -19.75 28.78
N ALA A 11 -20.14 -19.92 28.18
CA ALA A 11 -19.98 -19.94 26.73
C ALA A 11 -20.73 -21.11 26.08
N VAL A 12 -20.65 -22.31 26.67
CA VAL A 12 -21.37 -23.50 26.19
C VAL A 12 -22.88 -23.32 26.33
N ALA A 13 -23.37 -22.76 27.44
CA ALA A 13 -24.79 -22.47 27.63
C ALA A 13 -25.33 -21.49 26.58
N ILE A 14 -24.60 -20.41 26.28
CA ILE A 14 -24.98 -19.42 25.25
C ILE A 14 -25.01 -20.07 23.86
N ALA A 15 -24.04 -20.93 23.54
CA ALA A 15 -23.99 -21.63 22.26
C ALA A 15 -25.18 -22.59 22.09
N ILE A 16 -25.52 -23.36 23.13
CA ILE A 16 -26.65 -24.30 23.10
C ILE A 16 -27.97 -23.54 22.96
N ILE A 17 -28.16 -22.46 23.73
CA ILE A 17 -29.35 -21.61 23.65
C ILE A 17 -29.46 -20.97 22.26
N GLY A 18 -28.35 -20.45 21.72
CA GLY A 18 -28.29 -19.89 20.37
C GLY A 18 -28.65 -20.92 19.29
N ALA A 19 -28.14 -22.15 19.37
CA ALA A 19 -28.45 -23.22 18.43
C ALA A 19 -29.91 -23.71 18.55
N LEU A 20 -30.47 -23.75 19.76
CA LEU A 20 -31.88 -24.07 20.01
C LEU A 20 -32.80 -23.00 19.42
N ILE A 21 -32.53 -21.72 19.70
CA ILE A 21 -33.31 -20.60 19.16
C ILE A 21 -33.18 -20.56 17.63
N PHE A 22 -31.98 -20.78 17.08
CA PHE A 22 -31.75 -20.85 15.64
C PHE A 22 -32.49 -22.02 14.97
N SER A 23 -32.66 -23.15 15.67
CA SER A 23 -33.43 -24.29 15.16
C SER A 23 -34.93 -24.05 15.11
N PHE A 24 -35.46 -23.15 15.97
CA PHE A 24 -36.89 -22.80 15.97
C PHE A 24 -37.24 -21.62 15.06
N ILE A 25 -36.26 -20.86 14.59
CA ILE A 25 -36.47 -19.75 13.65
C ILE A 25 -36.09 -20.25 12.25
N HIS A 26 -37.07 -20.73 11.50
CA HIS A 26 -36.88 -21.03 10.08
C HIS A 26 -36.73 -19.72 9.31
N ILE A 27 -35.50 -19.19 9.23
CA ILE A 27 -35.20 -18.00 8.44
C ILE A 27 -35.19 -18.43 6.97
N PRO A 28 -36.16 -18.01 6.13
CA PRO A 28 -36.10 -18.30 4.70
C PRO A 28 -34.81 -17.71 4.11
N SER A 29 -34.25 -18.39 3.10
CA SER A 29 -32.97 -18.03 2.48
C SER A 29 -32.88 -16.56 2.09
N SER A 30 -34.01 -15.94 1.73
CA SER A 30 -34.13 -14.53 1.39
C SER A 30 -33.80 -13.58 2.55
N ILE A 31 -34.21 -13.89 3.78
CA ILE A 31 -33.93 -13.04 4.96
C ILE A 31 -32.47 -13.18 5.38
N SER A 32 -31.91 -14.39 5.27
CA SER A 32 -30.47 -14.61 5.50
C SER A 32 -29.62 -13.85 4.48
N PHE A 33 -30.01 -13.86 3.20
CA PHE A 33 -29.33 -13.11 2.15
C PHE A 33 -29.47 -11.59 2.35
N ALA A 34 -30.65 -11.11 2.72
CA ALA A 34 -30.89 -9.69 2.97
C ALA A 34 -30.07 -9.17 4.18
N LEU A 35 -30.06 -9.89 5.30
CA LEU A 35 -29.22 -9.55 6.45
C LEU A 35 -27.72 -9.60 6.11
N GLY A 36 -27.29 -10.60 5.33
CA GLY A 36 -25.93 -10.70 4.83
C GLY A 36 -25.54 -9.52 3.94
N ALA A 37 -26.41 -9.13 3.00
CA ALA A 37 -26.16 -7.99 2.11
C ALA A 37 -26.11 -6.65 2.85
N VAL A 38 -26.98 -6.46 3.84
CA VAL A 38 -27.00 -5.24 4.67
C VAL A 38 -25.78 -5.17 5.58
N LEU A 39 -25.42 -6.26 6.26
CA LEU A 39 -24.20 -6.33 7.08
C LEU A 39 -22.94 -6.16 6.24
N THR A 40 -22.88 -6.75 5.03
CA THR A 40 -21.75 -6.57 4.11
C THR A 40 -21.67 -5.13 3.63
N GLY A 41 -22.80 -4.52 3.23
CA GLY A 41 -22.85 -3.10 2.83
C GLY A 41 -22.44 -2.16 3.96
N LEU A 42 -22.85 -2.43 5.20
CA LEU A 42 -22.44 -1.64 6.37
C LEU A 42 -20.95 -1.87 6.73
N ALA A 43 -20.47 -3.11 6.60
CA ALA A 43 -19.07 -3.45 6.83
C ALA A 43 -18.15 -2.82 5.78
N LEU A 44 -18.58 -2.68 4.52
CA LEU A 44 -17.80 -1.97 3.49
C LEU A 44 -17.56 -0.50 3.86
N ASN A 45 -18.49 0.15 4.55
CA ASN A 45 -18.28 1.51 5.07
C ASN A 45 -17.30 1.55 6.26
N PHE A 46 -17.12 0.44 6.97
CA PHE A 46 -16.25 0.36 8.15
C PHE A 46 -14.91 -0.35 7.88
N MET A 47 -14.73 -0.95 6.70
CA MET A 47 -13.56 -1.75 6.31
C MET A 47 -12.68 -1.05 5.26
N GLN A 48 -12.74 0.28 5.18
CA GLN A 48 -11.65 1.09 4.62
C GLN A 48 -10.51 1.25 5.65
N THR A 49 -9.96 0.14 6.12
CA THR A 49 -8.71 0.17 6.88
C THR A 49 -7.82 -1.01 6.45
N ASP A 50 -6.75 -0.62 5.76
CA ASP A 50 -5.49 -1.32 5.48
C ASP A 50 -5.40 -2.45 4.43
N LYS A 51 -4.76 -2.07 3.31
CA LYS A 51 -3.76 -2.81 2.49
C LYS A 51 -4.11 -4.20 1.95
N THR A 52 -4.21 -4.31 0.62
CA THR A 52 -3.65 -5.41 -0.22
C THR A 52 -3.60 -4.95 -1.69
N PRO A 53 -2.55 -5.30 -2.47
CA PRO A 53 -2.17 -4.59 -3.69
C PRO A 53 -2.98 -5.09 -4.89
N SER A 54 -3.63 -4.17 -5.61
CA SER A 54 -4.14 -4.45 -6.95
C SER A 54 -3.75 -3.29 -7.86
N MET A 55 -3.06 -3.65 -8.94
CA MET A 55 -2.80 -2.80 -10.07
C MET A 55 -4.13 -2.39 -10.69
N THR A 56 -4.62 -1.20 -10.38
CA THR A 56 -5.65 -0.52 -11.17
C THR A 56 -5.46 0.96 -10.97
N GLU A 57 -4.79 1.55 -11.95
CA GLU A 57 -5.04 2.89 -12.48
C GLU A 57 -6.32 3.51 -11.91
N THR A 58 -6.16 4.31 -10.87
CA THR A 58 -7.22 5.20 -10.41
C THR A 58 -6.65 6.59 -10.51
N GLU A 59 -7.04 7.26 -11.58
CA GLU A 59 -6.99 8.70 -11.72
C GLU A 59 -7.86 9.34 -10.63
N THR A 60 -7.34 9.39 -9.41
CA THR A 60 -7.63 10.52 -8.54
C THR A 60 -6.63 11.60 -8.93
N SER A 61 -7.15 12.73 -9.37
CA SER A 61 -6.50 14.00 -9.64
C SER A 61 -5.77 14.58 -8.41
N GLN A 62 -4.89 13.78 -7.79
CA GLN A 62 -3.80 14.29 -6.97
C GLN A 62 -2.61 14.46 -7.90
N SER A 63 -2.22 15.72 -8.11
CA SER A 63 -0.98 16.05 -8.83
C SER A 63 0.17 15.26 -8.20
N SER A 64 0.67 14.26 -8.91
CA SER A 64 1.83 13.46 -8.50
C SER A 64 3.02 13.82 -9.38
N LYS A 65 4.19 13.97 -8.76
CA LYS A 65 5.42 14.36 -9.44
C LYS A 65 6.43 13.22 -9.33
N THR A 66 7.15 12.98 -10.42
CA THR A 66 8.21 11.98 -10.44
C THR A 66 9.54 12.64 -10.16
N LEU A 67 10.29 12.10 -9.20
CA LEU A 67 11.63 12.54 -8.84
C LEU A 67 12.67 11.53 -9.29
N TYR A 68 13.76 12.03 -9.87
CA TYR A 68 14.95 11.28 -10.16
C TYR A 68 15.88 11.29 -8.95
N VAL A 69 16.36 10.12 -8.55
CA VAL A 69 17.29 9.93 -7.43
C VAL A 69 18.54 9.24 -7.92
N GLY A 70 19.65 9.97 -7.97
CA GLY A 70 20.95 9.50 -8.45
C GLY A 70 22.00 9.36 -7.35
N ASN A 71 23.09 8.65 -7.69
CA ASN A 71 24.23 8.38 -6.81
C ASN A 71 23.89 7.57 -5.55
N LEU A 72 22.82 6.78 -5.61
CA LEU A 72 22.45 5.86 -4.54
C LEU A 72 23.54 4.79 -4.35
N PRO A 73 23.81 4.37 -3.10
CA PRO A 73 24.73 3.27 -2.84
C PRO A 73 24.19 1.98 -3.46
N TYR A 74 25.08 1.13 -3.98
CA TYR A 74 24.68 -0.12 -4.65
C TYR A 74 23.95 -1.11 -3.74
N ARG A 75 23.96 -0.88 -2.43
CA ARG A 75 23.24 -1.65 -1.42
C ARG A 75 21.84 -1.09 -1.10
N ALA A 76 21.49 0.12 -1.55
CA ALA A 76 20.19 0.73 -1.31
C ALA A 76 19.07 -0.03 -2.02
N ASN A 77 18.05 -0.43 -1.27
CA ASN A 77 16.85 -1.11 -1.77
C ASN A 77 15.71 -0.11 -1.99
N GLU A 78 14.67 -0.55 -2.69
CA GLU A 78 13.45 0.24 -2.92
C GLU A 78 12.78 0.63 -1.60
N THR A 79 12.77 -0.27 -0.62
CA THR A 79 12.25 0.00 0.73
C THR A 79 13.02 1.11 1.44
N ASP A 80 14.36 1.10 1.35
CA ASP A 80 15.20 2.10 2.01
C ASP A 80 14.96 3.48 1.40
N VAL A 81 14.87 3.55 0.07
CA VAL A 81 14.57 4.79 -0.66
C VAL A 81 13.14 5.25 -0.36
N LYS A 82 12.16 4.33 -0.32
CA LYS A 82 10.80 4.67 0.05
C LYS A 82 10.72 5.29 1.44
N ASN A 83 11.38 4.69 2.43
CA ASN A 83 11.37 5.20 3.80
C ASN A 83 12.04 6.57 3.90
N LEU A 84 13.17 6.77 3.19
CA LEU A 84 13.86 8.05 3.16
C LEU A 84 12.99 9.18 2.59
N PHE A 85 12.23 8.90 1.53
CA PHE A 85 11.32 9.89 0.94
C PHE A 85 10.01 10.04 1.72
N ALA A 86 9.57 8.99 2.43
CA ALA A 86 8.37 9.01 3.26
C ALA A 86 8.49 9.95 4.48
N GLU A 87 9.71 10.28 4.92
CA GLU A 87 9.95 11.31 5.95
C GLU A 87 9.59 12.72 5.47
N HIS A 88 9.53 12.93 4.15
CA HIS A 88 9.31 14.24 3.53
C HIS A 88 7.94 14.37 2.86
N GLY A 89 7.18 13.28 2.68
CA GLY A 89 5.84 13.30 2.09
C GLY A 89 5.32 11.94 1.66
N ASP A 90 4.15 11.92 1.02
CA ASP A 90 3.52 10.68 0.58
C ASP A 90 4.16 10.13 -0.71
N VAL A 91 4.70 8.91 -0.60
CA VAL A 91 5.35 8.19 -1.71
C VAL A 91 4.41 7.13 -2.28
N PHE A 92 4.01 7.32 -3.53
CA PHE A 92 3.15 6.39 -4.28
C PHE A 92 3.93 5.19 -4.80
N ALA A 93 5.07 5.42 -5.44
CA ALA A 93 5.86 4.36 -6.08
C ALA A 93 7.36 4.64 -6.05
N VAL A 94 8.17 3.58 -6.00
CA VAL A 94 9.64 3.65 -6.10
C VAL A 94 10.09 2.61 -7.11
N ARG A 95 10.96 3.00 -8.04
CA ARG A 95 11.52 2.12 -9.07
C ARG A 95 13.03 2.31 -9.14
N LEU A 96 13.80 1.29 -8.75
CA LEU A 96 15.26 1.33 -8.87
C LEU A 96 15.74 0.65 -10.15
N MET A 97 16.63 1.32 -10.89
CA MET A 97 17.16 0.79 -12.14
C MET A 97 18.32 -0.17 -11.88
N LYS A 98 18.19 -1.37 -12.44
CA LYS A 98 19.22 -2.39 -12.48
C LYS A 98 19.71 -2.56 -13.91
N ASP A 99 20.99 -2.90 -14.07
CA ASP A 99 21.55 -3.28 -15.36
C ASP A 99 20.96 -4.63 -15.77
N LYS A 100 20.32 -4.69 -16.96
CA LYS A 100 19.68 -5.91 -17.47
C LYS A 100 20.69 -7.01 -17.82
N ARG A 101 21.94 -6.64 -18.14
CA ARG A 101 22.97 -7.62 -18.55
C ARG A 101 23.72 -8.20 -17.36
N THR A 102 23.99 -7.38 -16.34
CA THR A 102 24.82 -7.78 -15.17
C THR A 102 24.01 -7.96 -13.89
N GLY A 103 22.74 -7.55 -13.86
CA GLY A 103 21.90 -7.54 -12.66
C GLY A 103 22.33 -6.55 -11.57
N LYS A 104 23.46 -5.84 -11.77
CA LYS A 104 23.99 -4.88 -10.78
C LYS A 104 23.13 -3.63 -10.74
N ARG A 105 22.97 -3.04 -9.56
CA ARG A 105 22.23 -1.77 -9.39
C ARG A 105 23.00 -0.65 -10.09
N ARG A 106 22.31 0.18 -10.87
CA ARG A 106 22.94 1.31 -11.56
C ARG A 106 23.19 2.51 -10.64
N GLY A 107 22.70 2.44 -9.40
CA GLY A 107 22.86 3.52 -8.41
C GLY A 107 21.95 4.72 -8.68
N PHE A 108 20.82 4.50 -9.36
CA PHE A 108 19.78 5.52 -9.53
C PHE A 108 18.37 4.92 -9.61
N GLY A 109 17.37 5.76 -9.38
CA GLY A 109 15.97 5.42 -9.19
C GLY A 109 15.03 6.53 -9.63
N PHE A 110 13.75 6.19 -9.70
CA PHE A 110 12.63 7.11 -9.80
C PHE A 110 11.70 6.91 -8.61
N VAL A 111 11.21 8.01 -8.05
CA VAL A 111 10.26 8.03 -6.94
C VAL A 111 9.06 8.87 -7.36
N VAL A 112 7.86 8.31 -7.28
CA VAL A 112 6.61 9.02 -7.54
C VAL A 112 6.01 9.42 -6.21
N MET A 113 5.80 10.71 -6.02
CA MET A 113 5.27 11.27 -4.77
C MET A 113 4.28 12.41 -5.04
N SER A 114 3.60 12.87 -4.00
CA SER A 114 2.72 14.04 -4.05
C SER A 114 3.47 15.26 -4.58
N SER A 115 2.89 15.98 -5.55
CA SER A 115 3.50 17.18 -6.14
C SER A 115 3.69 18.31 -5.11
N ALA A 116 2.88 18.35 -4.05
CA ALA A 116 3.01 19.35 -3.00
C ALA A 116 4.30 19.14 -2.17
N ASP A 117 4.67 17.87 -1.96
CA ASP A 117 5.81 17.49 -1.12
C ASP A 117 7.10 17.30 -1.93
N ALA A 118 6.97 17.14 -3.25
CA ALA A 118 8.07 16.81 -4.15
C ALA A 118 9.19 17.86 -4.14
N ASP A 119 8.83 19.14 -4.19
CA ASP A 119 9.83 20.22 -4.21
C ASP A 119 10.57 20.32 -2.86
N GLY A 120 9.86 20.15 -1.74
CA GLY A 120 10.47 20.08 -0.40
C GLY A 120 11.41 18.88 -0.24
N ALA A 121 11.03 17.71 -0.75
CA ALA A 121 11.90 16.54 -0.74
C ALA A 121 13.15 16.74 -1.60
N ILE A 122 13.04 17.40 -2.77
CA ILE A 122 14.21 17.76 -3.58
C ILE A 122 15.15 18.66 -2.77
N GLU A 123 14.65 19.73 -2.16
CA GLU A 123 15.50 20.68 -1.44
C GLU A 123 16.23 20.06 -0.25
N GLN A 124 15.56 19.17 0.50
CA GLN A 124 16.11 18.54 1.70
C GLN A 124 17.03 17.34 1.40
N LEU A 125 16.74 16.56 0.36
CA LEU A 125 17.49 15.34 0.04
C LEU A 125 18.58 15.57 -1.01
N ASN A 126 18.48 16.62 -1.83
CA ASN A 126 19.51 16.92 -2.82
C ASN A 126 20.81 17.35 -2.14
N ASN A 127 21.92 16.70 -2.52
CA ASN A 127 23.23 16.83 -1.88
C ASN A 127 23.33 16.28 -0.45
N LYS A 128 22.33 15.55 0.04
CA LYS A 128 22.41 14.86 1.33
C LYS A 128 23.35 13.66 1.24
N GLU A 129 24.16 13.44 2.27
CA GLU A 129 25.03 12.28 2.34
C GLU A 129 24.25 11.04 2.81
N TYR A 130 24.31 9.97 2.01
CA TYR A 130 23.65 8.70 2.29
C TYR A 130 24.55 7.54 1.90
N GLY A 131 24.99 6.76 2.88
CA GLY A 131 25.88 5.61 2.66
C GLY A 131 27.21 6.00 2.00
N GLN A 132 27.86 7.06 2.51
CA GLN A 132 29.13 7.62 2.01
C GLN A 132 29.06 8.15 0.57
N ARG A 133 27.85 8.47 0.09
CA ARG A 133 27.60 9.03 -1.24
C ARG A 133 26.65 10.20 -1.14
N THR A 134 26.92 11.25 -1.89
CA THR A 134 26.06 12.43 -1.99
C THR A 134 24.90 12.16 -2.94
N LEU A 135 23.67 12.11 -2.43
CA LEU A 135 22.49 11.90 -3.26
C LEU A 135 22.27 13.08 -4.21
N LYS A 136 21.81 12.79 -5.42
CA LYS A 136 21.37 13.81 -6.37
C LYS A 136 19.89 13.62 -6.62
N VAL A 137 19.07 14.54 -6.12
CA VAL A 137 17.61 14.49 -6.28
C VAL A 137 17.19 15.63 -7.19
N ARG A 138 16.40 15.32 -8.22
CA ARG A 138 15.88 16.29 -9.19
C ARG A 138 14.48 15.90 -9.59
N GLU A 139 13.70 16.85 -10.10
CA GLU A 139 12.51 16.53 -10.88
C GLU A 139 12.89 15.66 -12.08
N ALA A 140 12.20 14.53 -12.23
CA ALA A 140 12.39 13.66 -13.39
C ALA A 140 11.54 14.19 -14.54
N ASN A 141 12.12 14.27 -15.73
CA ASN A 141 11.30 14.33 -16.93
C ASN A 141 10.49 13.04 -17.01
N GLU A 142 9.21 13.18 -17.37
CA GLU A 142 8.31 12.06 -17.60
C GLU A 142 9.00 11.02 -18.47
N PRO A 143 8.97 9.73 -18.08
CA PRO A 143 9.43 8.68 -18.97
C PRO A 143 8.56 8.75 -20.23
N LYS A 144 9.17 9.12 -21.35
CA LYS A 144 8.54 9.02 -22.68
C LYS A 144 8.09 7.55 -22.81
N ASN A 145 6.82 7.28 -22.56
CA ASN A 145 6.30 5.92 -22.65
C ASN A 145 6.22 5.60 -24.14
N THR A 146 7.28 5.03 -24.69
CA THR A 146 7.32 4.55 -26.07
C THR A 146 6.57 3.23 -26.13
N ASP A 147 5.25 3.30 -25.93
CA ASP A 147 4.33 2.25 -26.36
C ASP A 147 4.06 2.52 -27.85
N THR A 148 5.05 2.23 -28.71
CA THR A 148 4.80 2.03 -30.13
C THR A 148 4.07 0.70 -30.24
N VAL A 149 2.75 0.77 -30.07
CA VAL A 149 1.85 -0.31 -30.50
C VAL A 149 1.89 -0.28 -32.02
N GLU A 150 2.82 -1.04 -32.59
CA GLU A 150 2.76 -1.44 -34.00
C GLU A 150 1.41 -2.14 -34.20
N THR A 151 0.47 -1.42 -34.80
CA THR A 151 -0.76 -2.01 -35.31
C THR A 151 -0.42 -2.48 -36.72
N GLU A 152 -0.35 -3.80 -36.90
CA GLU A 152 -0.34 -4.46 -38.21
C GLU A 152 -1.61 -4.14 -39.02
#